data_AF-A0A831NW27-F1
#
_entry.id   AF-A0A831NW27-F1
#
_cell.length_a   1.000
_cell.length_b   1.000
_cell.length_c   1.000
_cell.angle_alpha   90.00
_cell.angle_beta   90.00
_cell.angle_gamma   90.00
#
_symmetry.space_group_name_H-M   'P 1'
#
loop_
_entity.id
_entity.type
_entity.pdbx_description
1 polymer ?
#
loop_
_entity_poly.entity_id
_entity_poly.type
_entity_poly.pdbx_seq_one_letter_code
_entity_poly.pdbx_strand_id
1 'polypeptide(L)'
;MPCFAGTAMYKNYHHCRQQLHTVEAIDYYLATALSNAVGEQDNAVLLHSILLLSKLLREGHSCLKLQAEAGRWHWQSEAGEGGFRLPDLDRWQQLLKNGDLAPEAMQPLVYEYQRLYLRRYWTFEKGVADRLRVLMTQPLALDQVLAAKILQQLFPDAQADDQQRLAVANAMGAHFSVISGGPGTGKTFTVTKLLAALQRLN
;
A
#
# COMPACT_ATOMS: atom_id res chain seq x y z
N MET A 1 4.80 -4.98 -36.97
CA MET A 1 4.35 -3.63 -36.55
C MET A 1 3.37 -3.10 -37.57
N PRO A 2 2.18 -2.68 -37.18
CA PRO A 2 1.51 -1.56 -37.81
C PRO A 2 1.48 -0.38 -36.84
N CYS A 3 1.99 0.75 -37.32
CA CYS A 3 1.83 2.07 -36.75
C CYS A 3 0.35 2.47 -36.95
N PHE A 4 -0.39 2.71 -35.88
CA PHE A 4 -1.75 3.26 -35.93
C PHE A 4 -1.74 4.66 -35.33
N ALA A 5 -1.99 5.65 -36.16
CA ALA A 5 -2.25 7.01 -35.74
C ALA A 5 -3.62 7.10 -35.04
N GLY A 6 -3.66 7.57 -33.80
CA GLY A 6 -4.79 8.28 -33.19
C GLY A 6 -6.08 7.48 -32.92
N THR A 7 -6.01 6.17 -32.66
CA THR A 7 -7.19 5.40 -32.20
C THR A 7 -6.88 4.74 -30.87
N ALA A 8 -7.67 5.05 -29.83
CA ALA A 8 -7.59 4.37 -28.54
C ALA A 8 -7.52 2.85 -28.76
N MET A 9 -6.59 2.19 -28.06
CA MET A 9 -6.28 0.75 -28.24
C MET A 9 -7.55 -0.14 -28.27
N TYR A 10 -8.54 0.22 -27.46
CA TYR A 10 -9.89 -0.33 -27.51
C TYR A 10 -10.89 0.76 -27.89
N LYS A 11 -11.72 0.50 -28.92
CA LYS A 11 -12.80 1.40 -29.36
C LYS A 11 -13.82 1.72 -28.27
N ASN A 12 -14.15 0.74 -27.42
CA ASN A 12 -15.09 0.88 -26.30
C ASN A 12 -14.92 -0.31 -25.33
N TYR A 13 -15.66 -0.28 -24.21
CA TYR A 13 -15.65 -1.34 -23.21
C TYR A 13 -16.02 -2.72 -23.78
N HIS A 14 -17.00 -2.82 -24.67
CA HIS A 14 -17.40 -4.11 -25.26
C HIS A 14 -16.25 -4.73 -26.08
N HIS A 15 -15.55 -3.92 -26.88
CA HIS A 15 -14.37 -4.36 -27.63
C HIS A 15 -13.22 -4.76 -26.68
N CYS A 16 -13.02 -4.01 -25.59
CA CYS A 16 -12.05 -4.38 -24.55
C CYS A 16 -12.38 -5.74 -23.92
N ARG A 17 -13.64 -5.95 -23.52
CA ARG A 17 -14.09 -7.18 -22.85
C ARG A 17 -14.04 -8.43 -23.73
N GLN A 18 -14.17 -8.27 -25.05
CA GLN A 18 -13.97 -9.37 -25.99
C GLN A 18 -12.51 -9.87 -26.00
N GLN A 19 -11.54 -8.99 -25.69
CA GLN A 19 -10.12 -9.35 -25.65
C GLN A 19 -9.65 -9.65 -24.22
N LEU A 20 -10.21 -9.00 -23.21
CA LEU A 20 -9.87 -9.12 -21.80
C LEU A 20 -11.07 -9.69 -21.03
N HIS A 21 -11.13 -11.01 -20.86
CA HIS A 21 -12.36 -11.72 -20.47
C HIS A 21 -12.96 -11.28 -19.12
N THR A 22 -12.12 -11.03 -18.12
CA THR A 22 -12.55 -10.69 -16.75
C THR A 22 -12.42 -9.20 -16.44
N VAL A 23 -12.28 -8.34 -17.45
CA VAL A 23 -12.19 -6.88 -17.23
C VAL A 23 -13.56 -6.33 -16.86
N GLU A 24 -13.61 -5.51 -15.82
CA GLU A 24 -14.85 -4.82 -15.43
C GLU A 24 -14.95 -3.45 -16.10
N ALA A 25 -16.19 -2.95 -16.25
CA ALA A 25 -16.44 -1.65 -16.85
C ALA A 25 -15.72 -0.52 -16.11
N ILE A 26 -15.71 -0.58 -14.78
CA ILE A 26 -15.04 0.42 -13.93
C ILE A 26 -13.53 0.48 -14.22
N ASP A 27 -12.88 -0.67 -14.43
CA ASP A 27 -11.46 -0.75 -14.76
C ASP A 27 -11.19 -0.06 -16.09
N TYR A 28 -11.98 -0.39 -17.10
CA TYR A 28 -11.86 0.17 -18.43
C TYR A 28 -11.99 1.69 -18.41
N TYR A 29 -13.09 2.22 -17.86
CA TYR A 29 -13.33 3.67 -17.88
C TYR A 29 -12.30 4.44 -17.05
N LEU A 30 -11.87 3.89 -15.92
CA LEU A 30 -10.79 4.48 -15.13
C LEU A 30 -9.47 4.48 -15.91
N ALA A 31 -9.10 3.35 -16.52
CA ALA A 31 -7.86 3.23 -17.28
C ALA A 31 -7.83 4.18 -18.48
N THR A 32 -8.93 4.29 -19.24
CA THR A 32 -9.04 5.26 -20.34
C THR A 32 -8.95 6.69 -19.83
N ALA A 33 -9.69 7.06 -18.79
CA ALA A 33 -9.67 8.42 -18.26
C ALA A 33 -8.28 8.83 -17.75
N LEU A 34 -7.59 7.93 -17.04
CA LEU A 34 -6.26 8.19 -16.50
C LEU A 34 -5.17 8.20 -17.58
N SER A 35 -5.24 7.29 -18.57
CA SER A 35 -4.30 7.31 -19.71
C SER A 35 -4.42 8.60 -20.52
N ASN A 36 -5.65 9.11 -20.69
CA ASN A 36 -5.88 10.41 -21.32
C ASN A 36 -5.34 11.57 -20.46
N ALA A 37 -5.57 11.53 -19.14
CA ALA A 37 -5.14 12.59 -18.23
C ALA A 37 -3.61 12.73 -18.15
N VAL A 38 -2.87 11.62 -18.29
CA VAL A 38 -1.40 11.65 -18.34
C VAL A 38 -0.83 11.86 -19.76
N GLY A 39 -1.67 12.00 -20.78
CA GLY A 39 -1.24 12.22 -22.18
C GLY A 39 -0.66 10.99 -22.88
N GLU A 40 -0.94 9.78 -22.38
CA GLU A 40 -0.36 8.50 -22.82
C GLU A 40 -1.45 7.53 -23.33
N GLN A 41 -2.46 8.05 -24.05
CA GLN A 41 -3.62 7.27 -24.50
C GLN A 41 -3.29 6.12 -25.46
N ASP A 42 -2.17 6.19 -26.19
CA ASP A 42 -1.72 5.17 -27.13
C ASP A 42 -0.75 4.16 -26.46
N ASN A 43 -0.43 4.36 -25.19
CA ASN A 43 0.49 3.51 -24.45
C ASN A 43 -0.21 2.26 -23.91
N ALA A 44 -0.16 1.19 -24.70
CA ALA A 44 -0.75 -0.11 -24.35
C ALA A 44 -0.29 -0.61 -22.97
N VAL A 45 1.00 -0.48 -22.65
CA VAL A 45 1.53 -0.97 -21.37
C VAL A 45 0.97 -0.18 -20.21
N LEU A 46 0.89 1.15 -20.33
CA LEU A 46 0.31 1.98 -19.29
C LEU A 46 -1.18 1.68 -19.08
N LEU A 47 -1.96 1.62 -20.17
CA LEU A 47 -3.39 1.31 -20.11
C LEU A 47 -3.64 -0.01 -19.35
N HIS A 48 -2.92 -1.07 -19.71
CA HIS A 48 -3.03 -2.37 -19.04
C HIS A 48 -2.49 -2.36 -17.60
N SER A 49 -1.47 -1.55 -17.32
CA SER A 49 -1.00 -1.35 -15.94
C SER A 49 -2.09 -0.71 -15.07
N ILE A 50 -2.84 0.25 -15.61
CA ILE A 50 -3.94 0.91 -14.89
C ILE A 50 -5.14 -0.03 -14.75
N LEU A 51 -5.48 -0.81 -15.78
CA LEU A 51 -6.51 -1.85 -15.70
C LEU A 51 -6.22 -2.82 -14.56
N LEU A 52 -4.98 -3.31 -14.48
CA LEU A 52 -4.57 -4.24 -13.43
C LEU A 52 -4.54 -3.56 -12.06
N LEU A 53 -4.04 -2.33 -11.98
CA LEU A 53 -4.07 -1.54 -10.75
C LEU A 53 -5.50 -1.39 -10.23
N SER A 54 -6.44 -1.02 -11.08
CA SER A 54 -7.86 -0.88 -10.72
C SER A 54 -8.46 -2.19 -10.19
N LYS A 55 -8.15 -3.31 -10.87
CA LYS A 55 -8.45 -4.68 -10.37
C LYS A 55 -7.93 -4.91 -8.96
N LEU A 56 -6.64 -4.73 -8.76
CA LEU A 56 -5.98 -4.97 -7.47
C LEU A 56 -6.54 -4.08 -6.35
N LEU A 57 -6.95 -2.84 -6.67
CA LEU A 57 -7.59 -1.95 -5.69
C LEU A 57 -8.94 -2.50 -5.19
N ARG A 58 -9.74 -3.14 -6.05
CA ARG A 58 -10.98 -3.81 -5.62
C ARG A 58 -10.72 -5.05 -4.77
N GLU A 59 -9.57 -5.69 -4.97
CA GLU A 59 -9.10 -6.82 -4.17
C GLU A 59 -8.42 -6.39 -2.86
N GLY A 60 -8.36 -5.07 -2.59
CA GLY A 60 -7.86 -4.52 -1.32
C GLY A 60 -6.37 -4.18 -1.31
N HIS A 61 -5.67 -4.30 -2.44
CA HIS A 61 -4.30 -3.80 -2.56
C HIS A 61 -4.29 -2.26 -2.61
N SER A 62 -3.21 -1.62 -2.18
CA SER A 62 -3.02 -0.17 -2.32
C SER A 62 -2.33 0.23 -3.62
N CYS A 63 -1.66 -0.72 -4.28
CA CYS A 63 -0.80 -0.49 -5.43
C CYS A 63 -0.60 -1.75 -6.27
N LEU A 64 -0.09 -1.55 -7.49
CA LEU A 64 0.43 -2.58 -8.36
C LEU A 64 1.94 -2.71 -8.16
N LYS A 65 2.40 -3.87 -7.68
CA LYS A 65 3.82 -4.19 -7.55
C LYS A 65 4.33 -4.81 -8.85
N LEU A 66 5.13 -4.08 -9.62
CA LEU A 66 5.57 -4.53 -10.95
C LEU A 66 6.28 -5.88 -10.89
N GLN A 67 7.16 -6.08 -9.91
CA GLN A 67 7.93 -7.31 -9.76
C GLN A 67 7.05 -8.57 -9.61
N ALA A 68 5.89 -8.43 -8.98
CA ALA A 68 4.98 -9.55 -8.77
C ALA A 68 4.25 -9.96 -10.07
N GLU A 69 4.02 -9.02 -10.97
CA GLU A 69 3.17 -9.21 -12.17
C GLU A 69 3.95 -9.19 -13.48
N ALA A 70 5.25 -8.89 -13.45
CA ALA A 70 6.09 -8.82 -14.63
C ALA A 70 6.10 -10.15 -15.41
N GLY A 71 5.93 -10.05 -16.73
CA GLY A 71 5.91 -11.21 -17.63
C GLY A 71 4.68 -12.12 -17.51
N ARG A 72 3.71 -11.79 -16.65
CA ARG A 72 2.49 -12.59 -16.47
C ARG A 72 1.40 -12.20 -17.47
N TRP A 73 0.56 -13.20 -17.77
CA TRP A 73 -0.66 -13.01 -18.52
C TRP A 73 -1.82 -12.66 -17.59
N HIS A 74 -2.63 -11.70 -18.00
CA HIS A 74 -3.85 -11.30 -17.29
C HIS A 74 -5.06 -11.32 -18.24
N TRP A 75 -6.24 -11.55 -17.65
CA TRP A 75 -7.55 -11.58 -18.34
C TRP A 75 -7.67 -12.61 -19.47
N GLN A 76 -6.83 -13.64 -19.46
CA GLN A 76 -6.96 -14.78 -20.38
C GLN A 76 -8.24 -15.56 -20.10
N SER A 77 -8.83 -16.12 -21.16
CA SER A 77 -9.90 -17.11 -21.01
C SER A 77 -9.36 -18.41 -20.41
N GLU A 78 -10.26 -19.30 -19.97
CA GLU A 78 -9.92 -20.65 -19.54
C GLU A 78 -9.24 -21.47 -20.66
N ALA A 79 -9.54 -21.15 -21.93
CA ALA A 79 -8.91 -21.76 -23.10
C ALA A 79 -7.56 -21.13 -23.47
N GLY A 80 -7.08 -20.13 -22.71
CA GLY A 80 -5.82 -19.42 -22.99
C GLY A 80 -5.92 -18.39 -24.12
N GLU A 81 -7.14 -18.02 -24.53
CA GLU A 81 -7.38 -17.03 -25.58
C GLU A 81 -7.47 -15.61 -25.00
N GLY A 82 -7.04 -14.64 -25.80
CA GLY A 82 -7.05 -13.23 -25.42
C GLY A 82 -6.08 -12.91 -24.28
N GLY A 83 -6.43 -11.88 -23.51
CA GLY A 83 -5.64 -11.33 -22.43
C GLY A 83 -4.49 -10.43 -22.90
N PHE A 84 -3.71 -9.98 -21.92
CA PHE A 84 -2.51 -9.17 -22.16
C PHE A 84 -1.35 -9.71 -21.33
N ARG A 85 -0.21 -9.92 -21.97
CA ARG A 85 1.04 -10.24 -21.28
C ARG A 85 1.73 -8.94 -20.90
N LEU A 86 1.91 -8.73 -19.60
CA LEU A 86 2.70 -7.61 -19.13
C LEU A 86 4.17 -7.76 -19.54
N PRO A 87 4.89 -6.66 -19.77
CA PRO A 87 6.30 -6.74 -20.12
C PRO A 87 7.12 -7.36 -18.99
N ASP A 88 8.33 -7.82 -19.34
CA ASP A 88 9.32 -8.20 -18.33
C ASP A 88 9.75 -6.96 -17.54
N LEU A 89 10.25 -7.18 -16.32
CA LEU A 89 10.38 -6.12 -15.30
C LEU A 89 11.17 -4.91 -15.82
N ASP A 90 12.37 -5.12 -16.37
CA ASP A 90 13.24 -4.03 -16.81
C ASP A 90 12.58 -3.16 -17.88
N ARG A 91 11.95 -3.81 -18.87
CA ARG A 91 11.23 -3.11 -19.95
C ARG A 91 10.03 -2.36 -19.40
N TRP A 92 9.28 -2.95 -18.48
CA TRP A 92 8.12 -2.31 -17.88
C TRP A 92 8.51 -1.06 -17.09
N GLN A 93 9.57 -1.15 -16.27
CA GLN A 93 10.08 -0.02 -15.51
C GLN A 93 10.55 1.13 -16.43
N GLN A 94 11.25 0.81 -17.52
CA GLN A 94 11.69 1.83 -18.48
C GLN A 94 10.49 2.57 -19.09
N LEU A 95 9.45 1.83 -19.49
CA LEU A 95 8.25 2.44 -20.07
C LEU A 95 7.51 3.35 -19.08
N LEU A 96 7.38 2.96 -17.80
CA LEU A 96 6.74 3.80 -16.80
C LEU A 96 7.58 5.01 -16.38
N LYS A 97 8.92 4.87 -16.33
CA LYS A 97 9.83 5.98 -16.03
C LYS A 97 9.79 7.08 -17.10
N ASN A 98 9.51 6.71 -18.35
CA ASN A 98 9.38 7.68 -19.43
C ASN A 98 8.09 8.51 -19.33
N GLY A 99 7.05 8.04 -18.64
CA GLY A 99 5.71 8.64 -18.63
C GLY A 99 5.47 9.79 -17.63
N ASP A 100 6.50 10.51 -17.17
CA ASP A 100 6.41 11.58 -16.15
C ASP A 100 5.54 11.22 -14.93
N LEU A 101 5.68 9.98 -14.42
CA LEU A 101 4.85 9.46 -13.33
C LEU A 101 5.52 9.59 -11.95
N ALA A 102 6.58 10.38 -11.83
CA ALA A 102 7.28 10.56 -10.56
C ALA A 102 6.35 11.20 -9.50
N PRO A 103 6.59 10.99 -8.19
CA PRO A 103 5.82 11.64 -7.13
C PRO A 103 5.68 13.16 -7.32
N GLU A 104 6.72 13.82 -7.82
CA GLU A 104 6.84 15.26 -8.02
C GLU A 104 6.01 15.79 -9.21
N ALA A 105 5.69 14.94 -10.18
CA ALA A 105 5.01 15.33 -11.42
C ALA A 105 3.53 15.69 -11.25
N MET A 106 2.96 15.50 -10.06
CA MET A 106 1.55 15.80 -9.73
C MET A 106 0.50 15.12 -10.63
N GLN A 107 0.88 14.12 -11.43
CA GLN A 107 0.00 13.30 -12.25
C GLN A 107 -0.98 12.45 -11.42
N PRO A 108 -2.17 12.08 -11.92
CA PRO A 108 -3.12 11.24 -11.16
C PRO A 108 -2.59 9.82 -10.87
N LEU A 109 -1.52 9.40 -11.53
CA LEU A 109 -0.75 8.19 -11.27
C LEU A 109 0.60 8.54 -10.63
N VAL A 110 1.11 7.63 -9.80
CA VAL A 110 2.45 7.74 -9.22
C VAL A 110 3.18 6.42 -9.41
N TYR A 111 4.39 6.50 -9.94
CA TYR A 111 5.34 5.39 -10.03
C TYR A 111 6.53 5.66 -9.11
N GLU A 112 6.66 4.85 -8.07
CA GLU A 112 7.73 4.97 -7.07
C GLU A 112 8.11 3.57 -6.55
N TYR A 113 9.40 3.32 -6.29
CA TYR A 113 9.89 2.05 -5.73
C TYR A 113 9.36 0.78 -6.43
N GLN A 114 9.31 0.78 -7.77
CA GLN A 114 8.78 -0.32 -8.59
C GLN A 114 7.30 -0.64 -8.37
N ARG A 115 6.53 0.36 -7.94
CA ARG A 115 5.10 0.24 -7.68
C ARG A 115 4.36 1.35 -8.40
N LEU A 116 3.24 0.99 -9.03
CA LEU A 116 2.32 1.93 -9.64
C LEU A 116 1.11 2.14 -8.72
N TYR A 117 0.74 3.40 -8.52
CA TYR A 117 -0.32 3.83 -7.63
C TYR A 117 -1.29 4.75 -8.37
N LEU A 118 -2.55 4.77 -7.92
CA LEU A 118 -3.34 5.99 -8.05
C LEU A 118 -2.84 6.98 -7.00
N ARG A 119 -2.65 8.25 -7.37
CA ARG A 119 -2.08 9.27 -6.48
C ARG A 119 -2.77 9.31 -5.11
N ARG A 120 -4.10 9.17 -5.09
CA ARG A 120 -4.88 9.12 -3.84
C ARG A 120 -4.34 8.08 -2.84
N TYR A 121 -4.06 6.86 -3.28
CA TYR A 121 -3.55 5.79 -2.42
C TYR A 121 -2.08 5.99 -2.05
N TRP A 122 -1.28 6.50 -2.99
CA TRP A 122 0.10 6.90 -2.68
C TRP A 122 0.14 7.97 -1.58
N THR A 123 -0.72 9.00 -1.66
CA THR A 123 -0.82 10.06 -0.64
C THR A 123 -1.24 9.49 0.71
N PHE A 124 -2.16 8.51 0.75
CA PHE A 124 -2.55 7.85 1.99
C PHE A 124 -1.39 7.06 2.61
N GLU A 125 -0.68 6.24 1.82
CA GLU A 125 0.48 5.47 2.29
C GLU A 125 1.59 6.41 2.79
N LYS A 126 1.86 7.48 2.03
CA LYS A 126 2.84 8.50 2.40
C LYS A 126 2.47 9.23 3.68
N GLY A 127 1.21 9.64 3.83
CA GLY A 127 0.71 10.31 5.03
C GLY A 127 0.84 9.46 6.29
N VAL A 128 0.53 8.16 6.20
CA VAL A 128 0.76 7.23 7.32
C VAL A 128 2.25 7.11 7.64
N ALA A 129 3.09 6.87 6.63
CA ALA A 129 4.52 6.71 6.83
C ALA A 129 5.17 7.96 7.44
N ASP A 130 4.79 9.15 6.98
CA ASP A 130 5.31 10.42 7.46
C ASP A 130 4.86 10.69 8.90
N ARG A 131 3.59 10.42 9.23
CA ARG A 131 3.09 10.56 10.60
C ARG A 131 3.79 9.62 11.57
N LEU A 132 4.00 8.36 11.18
CA LEU A 132 4.73 7.39 11.99
C LEU A 132 6.18 7.82 12.20
N ARG A 133 6.86 8.31 11.15
CA ARG A 133 8.23 8.81 11.26
C ARG A 133 8.33 9.93 12.30
N VAL A 134 7.41 10.90 12.26
CA VAL A 134 7.36 12.01 13.23
C VAL A 134 7.19 11.46 14.66
N LEU A 135 6.24 10.55 14.88
CA LEU A 135 5.99 9.98 16.21
C LEU A 135 7.20 9.19 16.72
N MET A 136 7.91 8.48 15.85
CA MET A 136 9.07 7.66 16.25
C MET A 136 10.33 8.48 16.53
N THR A 137 10.48 9.67 15.94
CA THR A 137 11.68 10.51 16.13
C THR A 137 11.52 11.58 17.21
N GLN A 138 10.30 11.81 17.70
CA GLN A 138 10.07 12.79 18.76
C GLN A 138 10.66 12.28 20.08
N PRO A 139 11.54 13.05 20.74
CA PRO A 139 12.04 12.65 22.06
C PRO A 139 10.87 12.67 23.06
N LEU A 140 10.81 11.64 23.91
CA LEU A 140 9.95 11.61 25.09
C LEU A 140 10.86 11.50 26.30
N ALA A 141 10.86 12.52 27.15
CA ALA A 141 11.57 12.46 28.42
C ALA A 141 10.80 11.53 29.36
N LEU A 142 11.41 10.42 29.75
CA LEU A 142 10.86 9.47 30.71
C LEU A 142 11.80 9.36 31.90
N ASP A 143 11.30 9.64 33.11
CA ASP A 143 12.02 9.31 34.33
C ASP A 143 12.08 7.78 34.48
N GLN A 144 13.24 7.21 34.16
CA GLN A 144 13.45 5.77 34.18
C GLN A 144 13.31 5.18 35.60
N VAL A 145 13.65 5.93 36.65
CA VAL A 145 13.56 5.47 38.03
C VAL A 145 12.11 5.39 38.46
N LEU A 146 11.32 6.42 38.16
CA LEU A 146 9.87 6.42 38.42
C LEU A 146 9.16 5.34 37.59
N ALA A 147 9.48 5.24 36.30
CA ALA A 147 8.90 4.24 35.41
C ALA A 147 9.16 2.80 35.89
N ALA A 148 10.38 2.49 36.33
CA ALA A 148 10.72 1.18 36.88
C ALA A 148 9.93 0.84 38.15
N LYS A 149 9.74 1.82 39.05
CA LYS A 149 8.91 1.66 40.26
C LYS A 149 7.45 1.40 39.91
N ILE A 150 6.89 2.15 38.97
CA ILE A 150 5.50 1.98 38.51
C ILE A 150 5.32 0.58 37.89
N LEU A 151 6.24 0.15 37.04
CA LEU A 151 6.21 -1.18 36.42
C LEU A 151 6.24 -2.30 37.48
N GLN A 152 7.11 -2.19 38.49
CA GLN A 152 7.17 -3.18 39.57
C GLN A 152 5.87 -3.25 40.38
N GLN A 153 5.20 -2.12 40.59
CA GLN A 153 3.90 -2.08 41.28
C GLN A 153 2.76 -2.67 40.44
N LEU A 154 2.78 -2.46 39.12
CA LEU A 154 1.74 -2.97 38.21
C LEU A 154 1.94 -4.45 37.85
N PHE A 155 3.17 -4.95 37.95
CA PHE A 155 3.54 -6.34 37.65
C PHE A 155 4.36 -6.94 38.80
N PRO A 156 3.73 -7.25 39.95
CA PRO A 156 4.41 -7.85 41.10
C PRO A 156 4.97 -9.24 40.78
N ASP A 157 4.23 -10.06 40.04
CA ASP A 157 4.65 -11.39 39.58
C ASP A 157 5.29 -11.32 38.18
N ALA A 158 6.49 -10.75 38.13
CA ALA A 158 7.17 -10.44 36.87
C ALA A 158 7.39 -11.66 35.94
N GLN A 159 7.50 -12.88 36.48
CA GLN A 159 7.70 -14.11 35.67
C GLN A 159 6.45 -14.56 34.92
N ALA A 160 5.25 -14.31 35.44
CA ALA A 160 4.00 -14.73 34.79
C ALA A 160 3.61 -13.79 33.63
N ASP A 161 3.96 -12.50 33.75
CA ASP A 161 3.49 -11.43 32.87
C ASP A 161 4.62 -10.80 32.02
N ASP A 162 5.77 -11.47 31.84
CA ASP A 162 7.00 -10.86 31.30
C ASP A 162 6.78 -10.15 29.94
N GLN A 163 6.03 -10.77 29.01
CA GLN A 163 5.71 -10.17 27.71
C GLN A 163 4.80 -8.93 27.82
N GLN A 164 3.84 -8.94 28.76
CA GLN A 164 2.94 -7.81 28.96
C GLN A 164 3.66 -6.67 29.68
N ARG A 165 4.50 -7.00 30.66
CA ARG A 165 5.38 -6.05 31.34
C ARG A 165 6.31 -5.36 30.35
N LEU A 166 6.94 -6.12 29.45
CA LEU A 166 7.81 -5.58 28.40
C LEU A 166 7.04 -4.68 27.42
N ALA A 167 5.82 -5.08 27.01
CA ALA A 167 4.96 -4.25 26.16
C ALA A 167 4.61 -2.91 26.83
N VAL A 168 4.26 -2.92 28.12
CA VAL A 168 3.99 -1.68 28.88
C VAL A 168 5.27 -0.83 29.00
N ALA A 169 6.40 -1.43 29.36
CA ALA A 169 7.67 -0.73 29.51
C ALA A 169 8.11 -0.02 28.22
N ASN A 170 8.01 -0.70 27.07
CA ASN A 170 8.34 -0.13 25.77
C ASN A 170 7.38 0.99 25.36
N ALA A 171 6.08 0.85 25.68
CA ALA A 171 5.08 1.83 25.30
C ALA A 171 5.10 3.10 26.17
N MET A 172 5.50 3.02 27.45
CA MET A 172 5.58 4.17 28.36
C MET A 172 6.56 5.25 27.88
N GLY A 173 7.61 4.86 27.15
CA GLY A 173 8.66 5.74 26.65
C GLY A 173 8.53 6.15 25.19
N ALA A 174 7.40 5.86 24.53
CA ALA A 174 7.24 6.07 23.10
C ALA A 174 5.95 6.85 22.77
N HIS A 175 6.03 7.79 21.82
CA HIS A 175 4.84 8.47 21.27
C HIS A 175 4.02 7.57 20.34
N PHE A 176 4.59 6.45 19.91
CA PHE A 176 3.90 5.43 19.12
C PHE A 176 4.39 4.04 19.51
N SER A 177 3.46 3.13 19.78
CA SER A 177 3.73 1.72 20.07
C SER A 177 2.62 0.86 19.50
N VAL A 178 2.97 -0.33 19.02
CA VAL A 178 2.04 -1.34 18.52
C VAL A 178 2.11 -2.56 19.42
N ILE A 179 1.01 -2.88 20.08
CA ILE A 179 0.87 -4.09 20.90
C ILE A 179 0.01 -5.08 20.13
N SER A 180 0.63 -6.15 19.64
CA SER A 180 -0.04 -7.24 18.92
C SER A 180 -0.07 -8.52 19.76
N GLY A 181 -1.02 -9.41 19.46
CA GLY A 181 -1.18 -10.68 20.16
C GLY A 181 -2.46 -11.41 19.76
N GLY A 182 -2.48 -12.73 19.86
CA GLY A 182 -3.64 -13.56 19.53
C GLY A 182 -4.85 -13.35 20.47
N PRO A 183 -6.01 -13.97 20.18
CA PRO A 183 -7.13 -14.00 21.12
C PRO A 183 -6.68 -14.54 22.49
N GLY A 184 -7.15 -13.94 23.59
CA GLY A 184 -6.84 -14.43 24.95
C GLY A 184 -5.46 -14.05 25.52
N THR A 185 -4.55 -13.40 24.79
CA THR A 185 -3.20 -13.05 25.30
C THR A 185 -3.14 -11.86 26.27
N GLY A 186 -4.29 -11.43 26.81
CA GLY A 186 -4.36 -10.33 27.78
C GLY A 186 -4.01 -8.94 27.24
N LYS A 187 -4.21 -8.66 25.94
CA LYS A 187 -4.00 -7.32 25.36
C LYS A 187 -4.77 -6.22 26.09
N THR A 188 -6.03 -6.46 26.42
CA THR A 188 -6.86 -5.51 27.17
C THR A 188 -6.24 -5.21 28.54
N PHE A 189 -5.82 -6.25 29.26
CA PHE A 189 -5.12 -6.11 30.54
C PHE A 189 -3.80 -5.34 30.42
N THR A 190 -3.03 -5.61 29.36
CA THR A 190 -1.79 -4.90 29.04
C THR A 190 -2.05 -3.40 28.78
N VAL A 191 -3.07 -3.07 27.97
CA VAL A 191 -3.45 -1.68 27.69
C VAL A 191 -3.96 -0.98 28.95
N THR A 192 -4.74 -1.64 29.80
CA THR A 192 -5.20 -1.08 31.08
C THR A 192 -4.02 -0.74 32.00
N LYS A 193 -3.03 -1.65 32.12
CA LYS A 193 -1.81 -1.37 32.90
C LYS A 193 -0.98 -0.24 32.29
N LEU A 194 -0.88 -0.16 30.96
CA LEU A 194 -0.22 0.97 30.29
C LEU A 194 -0.89 2.31 30.63
N LEU A 195 -2.22 2.40 30.55
CA LEU A 195 -2.96 3.61 30.90
C LEU A 195 -2.76 3.99 32.37
N ALA A 196 -2.80 3.01 33.28
CA ALA A 196 -2.51 3.24 34.69
C ALA A 196 -1.08 3.72 34.93
N ALA A 197 -0.11 3.21 34.15
CA ALA A 197 1.28 3.65 34.22
C ALA A 197 1.44 5.09 33.74
N LEU A 198 0.87 5.44 32.59
CA LEU A 198 0.89 6.80 32.04
C LEU A 198 0.22 7.81 32.98
N GLN A 199 -0.87 7.45 33.64
CA GLN A 199 -1.53 8.31 34.62
C GLN A 199 -0.64 8.61 35.85
N ARG A 200 0.26 7.69 36.23
CA ARG A 200 1.19 7.86 37.36
C ARG A 200 2.50 8.57 36.99
N LEU A 201 2.78 8.72 35.69
CA LEU A 201 3.95 9.42 35.17
C LEU A 201 3.70 10.93 34.98
N ASN A 202 2.44 11.33 34.84
CA ASN A 202 1.99 12.72 34.82
C ASN A 202 1.86 13.27 36.25
#